data_AF-A0A7I7QH37-F1
#
_entry.id   AF-A0A7I7QH37-F1
#
_cell.length_a   1.000
_cell.length_b   1.000
_cell.length_c   1.000
_cell.angle_alpha   90.00
_cell.angle_beta   90.00
_cell.angle_gamma   90.00
#
_symmetry.space_group_name_H-M   'P 1'
#
loop_
_entity.id
_entity.type
_entity.pdbx_description
1 polymer ?
#
loop_
_entity_poly.entity_id
_entity_poly.type
_entity_poly.pdbx_seq_one_letter_code
_entity_poly.pdbx_strand_id
1 'polypeptide(L)'
;MTVLASVVTLEVAMIVSPFSMAALRADVKSPAVIALGDSYISGEGGRWQGNGEASMPGSRHGTDLAAYLCGPWETVCAHDPKRVYGTSFKNGCDRSSGAEITYVSQVQVGNRNYTIAQPDRVNVACSGATTADIDQSSFKGEPRQVDQLMQYALAKDIKLIAVSIGGNDIKFRDMAGECVKDFITHGAHCNPTLAVELNQPGWPEPDRLIHGL
;
A
#
# COMPACT_ATOMS: atom_id res chain seq x y z
N MET A 1 86.51 39.44 20.36
CA MET A 1 85.64 38.25 20.41
C MET A 1 84.22 38.72 20.20
N THR A 2 83.67 38.44 19.03
CA THR A 2 82.36 38.86 18.51
C THR A 2 81.25 38.00 19.14
N VAL A 3 80.19 38.63 19.66
CA VAL A 3 78.98 37.95 20.15
C VAL A 3 77.93 38.03 19.06
N LEU A 4 77.50 36.87 18.53
CA LEU A 4 76.40 36.74 17.57
C LEU A 4 75.08 36.62 18.35
N ALA A 5 74.11 37.48 18.05
CA ALA A 5 72.74 37.38 18.54
C ALA A 5 71.90 36.59 17.52
N SER A 6 71.32 35.48 17.93
CA SER A 6 70.40 34.68 17.11
C SER A 6 68.97 35.18 17.30
N VAL A 7 68.37 35.69 16.22
CA VAL A 7 66.94 36.03 16.16
C VAL A 7 66.19 34.76 15.75
N VAL A 8 65.30 34.26 16.62
CA VAL A 8 64.40 33.15 16.31
C VAL A 8 63.11 33.73 15.75
N THR A 9 62.86 33.53 14.45
CA THR A 9 61.58 33.85 13.80
C THR A 9 60.62 32.68 13.96
N LEU A 10 59.48 32.92 14.61
CA LEU A 10 58.40 31.93 14.78
C LEU A 10 57.43 32.07 13.59
N GLU A 11 57.46 31.15 12.64
CA GLU A 11 56.46 31.11 11.57
C GLU A 11 55.21 30.37 12.06
N VAL A 12 54.09 31.09 12.16
CA VAL A 12 52.77 30.52 12.47
C VAL A 12 52.16 30.04 11.16
N ALA A 13 52.21 28.73 10.91
CA ALA A 13 51.46 28.12 9.82
C ALA A 13 49.96 28.20 10.12
N MET A 14 49.22 29.06 9.40
CA MET A 14 47.76 29.04 9.42
C MET A 14 47.28 27.77 8.71
N ILE A 15 46.83 26.78 9.49
CA ILE A 15 46.09 25.64 8.98
C ILE A 15 44.72 26.16 8.53
N VAL A 16 44.57 26.38 7.23
CA VAL A 16 43.26 26.64 6.62
C VAL A 16 42.46 25.34 6.72
N SER A 17 41.66 25.22 7.77
CA SER A 17 40.69 24.14 7.91
C SER A 17 39.76 24.19 6.70
N PRO A 18 39.60 23.11 5.91
CA PRO A 18 38.55 23.07 4.92
C PRO A 18 37.23 23.06 5.70
N PHE A 19 36.62 24.23 5.83
CA PHE A 19 35.22 24.33 6.20
C PHE A 19 34.44 23.45 5.22
N SER A 20 34.02 22.28 5.71
CA SER A 20 33.04 21.44 5.04
C SER A 20 31.89 22.33 4.59
N MET A 21 31.71 22.46 3.26
CA MET A 21 30.45 22.92 2.66
C MET A 21 29.35 21.86 2.84
N ALA A 22 29.21 21.32 4.05
CA ALA A 22 28.05 20.57 4.50
C ALA A 22 27.14 21.52 5.29
N ALA A 23 26.92 22.73 4.76
CA ALA A 23 25.93 23.66 5.29
C ALA A 23 24.62 23.43 4.52
N LEU A 24 23.60 22.98 5.27
CA LEU A 24 22.18 22.89 4.90
C LEU A 24 21.84 22.09 3.63
N ARG A 25 21.83 20.77 3.71
CA ARG A 25 20.59 20.09 3.31
C ARG A 25 19.73 20.00 4.55
N ALA A 26 18.84 20.97 4.73
CA ALA A 26 17.65 20.71 5.52
C ALA A 26 17.07 19.37 5.02
N ASP A 27 16.82 18.47 5.96
CA ASP A 27 16.37 17.09 5.79
C ASP A 27 15.40 16.89 4.60
N VAL A 28 15.94 16.68 3.39
CA VAL A 28 15.12 16.50 2.20
C VAL A 28 14.59 15.07 2.25
N LYS A 29 13.37 14.95 2.79
CA LYS A 29 12.65 13.70 2.83
C LYS A 29 12.56 13.10 1.42
N SER A 30 12.88 11.82 1.30
CA SER A 30 12.75 11.09 0.03
C SER A 30 11.28 10.98 -0.36
N PRO A 31 10.95 11.04 -1.67
CA PRO A 31 9.58 10.93 -2.12
C PRO A 31 9.04 9.51 -1.89
N ALA A 32 7.81 9.41 -1.43
CA ALA A 32 7.14 8.13 -1.19
C ALA A 32 5.69 8.18 -1.67
N VAL A 33 5.11 7.00 -1.83
CA VAL A 33 3.68 6.81 -2.14
C VAL A 33 3.10 5.82 -1.14
N ILE A 34 1.82 5.97 -0.83
CA ILE A 34 1.19 5.14 0.18
C ILE A 34 -0.26 4.81 -0.18
N ALA A 35 -0.66 3.57 0.08
CA ALA A 35 -2.03 3.10 -0.06
C ALA A 35 -2.68 2.84 1.30
N LEU A 36 -3.91 3.29 1.46
CA LEU A 36 -4.80 3.04 2.60
C LEU A 36 -6.12 2.46 2.09
N GLY A 37 -6.79 1.63 2.86
CA GLY A 37 -8.08 1.09 2.47
C GLY A 37 -8.37 -0.33 2.95
N ASP A 38 -9.29 -0.96 2.23
CA ASP A 38 -9.71 -2.35 2.41
C ASP A 38 -8.96 -3.33 1.49
N SER A 39 -9.52 -4.54 1.39
CA SER A 39 -9.10 -5.65 0.54
C SER A 39 -8.80 -5.27 -0.91
N TYR A 40 -9.51 -4.30 -1.49
CA TYR A 40 -9.35 -3.98 -2.90
C TYR A 40 -7.95 -3.38 -3.16
N ILE A 41 -7.62 -2.28 -2.48
CA ILE A 41 -6.32 -1.60 -2.63
C ILE A 41 -5.20 -2.28 -1.85
N SER A 42 -5.52 -3.13 -0.86
CA SER A 42 -4.53 -4.04 -0.29
C SER A 42 -4.00 -5.04 -1.32
N GLY A 43 -4.67 -5.17 -2.47
CA GLY A 43 -4.24 -5.94 -3.63
C GLY A 43 -4.87 -7.33 -3.70
N GLU A 44 -5.89 -7.65 -2.90
CA GLU A 44 -6.67 -8.88 -3.05
C GLU A 44 -7.60 -8.82 -4.28
N GLY A 45 -7.90 -7.63 -4.79
CA GLY A 45 -8.55 -7.44 -6.09
C GLY A 45 -7.56 -7.28 -7.26
N GLY A 46 -6.27 -7.17 -6.96
CA GLY A 46 -5.21 -6.75 -7.89
C GLY A 46 -4.71 -7.86 -8.82
N ARG A 47 -3.96 -7.47 -9.86
CA ARG A 47 -3.50 -8.27 -11.02
C ARG A 47 -3.39 -9.79 -10.77
N TRP A 48 -4.50 -10.47 -10.99
CA TRP A 48 -4.57 -11.92 -11.09
C TRP A 48 -4.16 -12.32 -12.51
N GLN A 49 -3.39 -13.41 -12.67
CA GLN A 49 -3.14 -14.02 -14.00
C GLN A 49 -4.40 -14.63 -14.66
N GLY A 50 -5.59 -14.17 -14.26
CA GLY A 50 -6.89 -14.67 -14.69
C GLY A 50 -7.71 -15.22 -13.53
N ASN A 51 -8.97 -15.55 -13.83
CA ASN A 51 -9.84 -16.29 -12.93
C ASN A 51 -9.47 -17.78 -13.01
N GLY A 52 -8.97 -18.34 -11.91
CA GLY A 52 -8.80 -19.78 -11.75
C GLY A 52 -10.04 -20.40 -11.11
N GLU A 53 -10.46 -21.57 -11.57
CA GLU A 53 -11.55 -22.31 -10.93
C GLU A 53 -11.11 -22.74 -9.52
N ALA A 54 -11.84 -22.33 -8.47
CA ALA A 54 -11.43 -22.60 -7.08
C ALA A 54 -11.34 -24.10 -6.75
N SER A 55 -12.12 -24.92 -7.46
CA SER A 55 -12.13 -26.39 -7.41
C SER A 55 -10.96 -27.04 -8.14
N MET A 56 -10.23 -26.32 -8.99
CA MET A 56 -9.09 -26.91 -9.70
C MET A 56 -7.92 -27.13 -8.73
N PRO A 57 -7.40 -28.38 -8.67
CA PRO A 57 -6.19 -28.66 -7.92
C PRO A 57 -4.97 -28.00 -8.58
N GLY A 58 -3.86 -27.93 -7.85
CA GLY A 58 -2.61 -27.42 -8.40
C GLY A 58 -2.53 -25.90 -8.41
N SER A 59 -1.93 -25.31 -9.45
CA SER A 59 -1.67 -23.85 -9.54
C SER A 59 -2.88 -23.02 -9.97
N ARG A 60 -4.01 -23.67 -10.25
CA ARG A 60 -5.18 -23.07 -10.92
C ARG A 60 -4.78 -22.39 -12.23
N HIS A 61 -4.09 -23.12 -13.11
CA HIS A 61 -3.55 -22.58 -14.37
C HIS A 61 -2.62 -21.37 -14.17
N GLY A 62 -1.84 -21.37 -13.09
CA GLY A 62 -0.92 -20.29 -12.74
C GLY A 62 -1.56 -19.08 -12.06
N THR A 63 -2.88 -19.07 -11.84
CA THR A 63 -3.55 -17.92 -11.21
C THR A 63 -3.36 -17.88 -9.70
N ASP A 64 -3.07 -19.01 -9.05
CA ASP A 64 -2.81 -19.04 -7.61
C ASP A 64 -1.35 -18.68 -7.30
N LEU A 65 -1.11 -17.42 -6.92
CA LEU A 65 0.20 -16.90 -6.54
C LEU A 65 0.76 -17.54 -5.26
N ALA A 66 -0.08 -18.19 -4.44
CA ALA A 66 0.36 -18.93 -3.26
C ALA A 66 0.88 -20.33 -3.64
N ALA A 67 0.56 -20.84 -4.83
CA ALA A 67 1.00 -22.15 -5.28
C ALA A 67 2.53 -22.20 -5.47
N TYR A 68 3.15 -23.28 -4.99
CA TYR A 68 4.59 -23.54 -5.10
C TYR A 68 4.86 -25.04 -5.04
N LEU A 69 6.09 -25.45 -5.40
CA LEU A 69 6.49 -26.86 -5.45
C LEU A 69 5.48 -27.73 -6.23
N CYS A 70 5.11 -27.26 -7.43
CA CYS A 70 4.19 -27.97 -8.29
C CYS A 70 4.84 -29.21 -8.91
N GLY A 71 4.11 -30.32 -8.92
CA GLY A 71 4.49 -31.54 -9.61
C GLY A 71 4.43 -31.41 -11.14
N PRO A 72 4.76 -32.48 -11.89
CA PRO A 72 4.62 -32.50 -13.34
C PRO A 72 3.22 -32.06 -13.77
N TRP A 73 3.15 -31.18 -14.77
CA TRP A 73 1.89 -30.64 -15.33
C TRP A 73 1.06 -29.78 -14.36
N GLU A 74 1.64 -29.36 -13.23
CA GLU A 74 1.00 -28.50 -12.22
C GLU A 74 -0.31 -29.04 -11.64
N THR A 75 -0.57 -30.35 -11.71
CA THR A 75 -1.82 -30.95 -11.21
C THR A 75 -1.90 -31.02 -9.68
N VAL A 76 -0.75 -30.91 -9.00
CA VAL A 76 -0.63 -30.89 -7.54
C VAL A 76 0.43 -29.86 -7.17
N CYS A 77 0.10 -28.94 -6.27
CA CYS A 77 1.01 -27.93 -5.74
C CYS A 77 0.87 -27.85 -4.21
N ALA A 78 1.93 -27.42 -3.55
CA ALA A 78 1.83 -26.88 -2.19
C ALA A 78 1.35 -25.42 -2.25
N HIS A 79 0.77 -24.90 -1.17
CA HIS A 79 0.26 -23.52 -1.12
C HIS A 79 0.76 -22.81 0.13
N ASP A 80 1.33 -21.62 -0.04
CA ASP A 80 1.79 -20.77 1.07
C ASP A 80 1.30 -19.32 0.85
N PRO A 81 0.24 -18.89 1.57
CA PRO A 81 -0.28 -17.52 1.49
C PRO A 81 0.76 -16.44 1.79
N LYS A 82 1.82 -16.75 2.55
CA LYS A 82 2.89 -15.79 2.85
C LYS A 82 3.69 -15.39 1.60
N ARG A 83 3.63 -16.16 0.52
CA ARG A 83 4.20 -15.77 -0.78
C ARG A 83 3.48 -14.58 -1.41
N VAL A 84 2.19 -14.42 -1.08
CA VAL A 84 1.33 -13.33 -1.57
C VAL A 84 1.30 -12.20 -0.55
N TYR A 85 1.03 -12.52 0.71
CA TYR A 85 0.74 -11.52 1.75
C TYR A 85 1.92 -11.23 2.68
N GLY A 86 3.01 -11.98 2.57
CA GLY A 86 4.19 -11.81 3.42
C GLY A 86 3.85 -11.93 4.90
N THR A 87 4.38 -11.01 5.70
CA THR A 87 4.15 -10.95 7.16
C THR A 87 2.74 -10.51 7.53
N SER A 88 2.04 -9.80 6.64
CA SER A 88 0.69 -9.27 6.87
C SER A 88 -0.37 -10.37 6.98
N PHE A 89 -0.07 -11.57 6.47
CA PHE A 89 -0.91 -12.75 6.69
C PHE A 89 -1.09 -13.09 8.18
N LYS A 90 -0.12 -12.74 9.03
CA LYS A 90 -0.09 -13.12 10.45
C LYS A 90 -1.28 -12.56 11.23
N ASN A 91 -1.64 -11.31 10.97
CA ASN A 91 -2.77 -10.65 11.63
C ASN A 91 -4.01 -10.58 10.72
N GLY A 92 -3.92 -11.10 9.49
CA GLY A 92 -4.99 -11.09 8.50
C GLY A 92 -5.23 -9.72 7.88
N CYS A 93 -4.33 -8.74 8.07
CA CYS A 93 -4.34 -7.53 7.25
C CYS A 93 -3.68 -7.85 5.90
N ASP A 94 -4.31 -8.72 5.12
CA ASP A 94 -3.72 -9.28 3.92
C ASP A 94 -3.38 -8.17 2.91
N ARG A 95 -2.07 -7.97 2.71
CA ARG A 95 -1.47 -7.02 1.76
C ARG A 95 -0.73 -7.79 0.70
N SER A 96 -1.36 -7.91 -0.46
CA SER A 96 -0.82 -8.65 -1.59
C SER A 96 0.41 -7.96 -2.17
N SER A 97 1.42 -8.75 -2.51
CA SER A 97 2.57 -8.30 -3.31
C SER A 97 2.14 -7.78 -4.69
N GLY A 98 0.94 -8.15 -5.16
CA GLY A 98 0.30 -7.65 -6.37
C GLY A 98 -0.45 -6.32 -6.22
N ALA A 99 -0.42 -5.66 -5.04
CA ALA A 99 -1.05 -4.36 -4.85
C ALA A 99 -0.48 -3.29 -5.80
N GLU A 100 -1.34 -2.46 -6.39
CA GLU A 100 -0.96 -1.47 -7.41
C GLU A 100 0.14 -0.52 -6.92
N ILE A 101 0.07 -0.10 -5.65
CA ILE A 101 1.02 0.84 -5.05
C ILE A 101 2.47 0.33 -5.13
N THR A 102 2.69 -0.99 -5.07
CA THR A 102 4.00 -1.65 -5.16
C THR A 102 4.70 -1.35 -6.50
N TYR A 103 3.95 -1.04 -7.55
CA TYR A 103 4.45 -0.82 -8.90
C TYR A 103 4.55 0.64 -9.30
N VAL A 104 4.10 1.58 -8.46
CA VAL A 104 4.16 3.03 -8.73
C VAL A 104 5.61 3.52 -8.59
N SER A 105 6.38 3.44 -9.68
CA SER A 105 7.80 3.83 -9.70
C SER A 105 8.03 5.32 -9.93
N GLN A 106 7.03 6.04 -10.44
CA GLN A 106 7.11 7.48 -10.70
C GLN A 106 5.76 8.14 -10.43
N VAL A 107 5.79 9.35 -9.89
CA VAL A 107 4.61 10.21 -9.73
C VAL A 107 4.94 11.60 -10.24
N GLN A 108 4.02 12.20 -10.98
CA GLN A 108 4.10 13.59 -11.40
C GLN A 108 3.24 14.45 -10.47
N VAL A 109 3.82 15.50 -9.89
CA VAL A 109 3.10 16.51 -9.10
C VAL A 109 3.39 17.88 -9.71
N GLY A 110 2.39 18.46 -10.38
CA GLY A 110 2.58 19.65 -11.22
C GLY A 110 3.53 19.37 -12.39
N ASN A 111 4.58 20.18 -12.55
CA ASN A 111 5.59 20.03 -13.61
C ASN A 111 6.83 19.24 -13.16
N ARG A 112 6.76 18.53 -12.03
CA ARG A 112 7.88 17.78 -11.46
C ARG A 112 7.58 16.29 -11.42
N ASN A 113 8.52 15.49 -11.92
CA ASN A 113 8.49 14.04 -11.82
C ASN A 113 9.34 13.57 -10.65
N TYR A 114 8.78 12.67 -9.85
CA TYR A 114 9.43 12.06 -8.70
C TYR A 114 9.60 10.57 -8.95
N THR A 115 10.84 10.08 -8.91
CA THR A 115 11.11 8.64 -8.89
C THR A 115 10.91 8.11 -7.48
N ILE A 116 10.16 7.03 -7.35
CA ILE A 116 9.82 6.41 -6.07
C ILE A 116 10.57 5.08 -5.94
N ALA A 117 11.46 5.02 -4.95
CA ALA A 117 12.19 3.80 -4.64
C ALA A 117 11.22 2.69 -4.19
N GLN A 118 11.54 1.43 -4.49
CA GLN A 118 10.70 0.30 -4.10
C GLN A 118 10.33 0.25 -2.60
N PRO A 119 11.24 0.49 -1.63
CA PRO A 119 10.87 0.52 -0.21
C PRO A 119 9.98 1.71 0.19
N ASP A 120 9.87 2.73 -0.66
CA ASP A 120 9.06 3.93 -0.43
C ASP A 120 7.67 3.84 -1.08
N ARG A 121 7.28 2.63 -1.50
CA ARG A 121 5.95 2.28 -2.02
C ARG A 121 5.20 1.49 -0.96
N VAL A 122 4.52 2.22 -0.10
CA VAL A 122 4.00 1.70 1.16
C VAL A 122 2.56 1.24 0.99
N ASN A 123 2.23 0.09 1.53
CA ASN A 123 0.86 -0.39 1.64
C ASN A 123 0.51 -0.54 3.12
N VAL A 124 -0.38 0.32 3.63
CA VAL A 124 -0.94 0.19 5.00
C VAL A 124 -2.41 -0.23 4.98
N ALA A 125 -3.00 -0.45 3.81
CA ALA A 125 -4.35 -0.99 3.68
C ALA A 125 -4.49 -2.33 4.40
N CYS A 126 -5.68 -2.66 4.87
CA CYS A 126 -5.92 -3.90 5.60
C CYS A 126 -7.19 -4.58 5.09
N SER A 127 -7.05 -5.83 4.65
CA SER A 127 -8.17 -6.68 4.25
C SER A 127 -9.29 -6.67 5.30
N GLY A 128 -10.53 -6.45 4.87
CA GLY A 128 -11.69 -6.37 5.76
C GLY A 128 -11.89 -5.05 6.51
N ALA A 129 -11.01 -4.04 6.32
CA ALA A 129 -11.18 -2.73 6.95
C ALA A 129 -12.45 -2.01 6.46
N THR A 130 -13.05 -1.24 7.35
CA THR A 130 -14.15 -0.29 7.09
C THR A 130 -13.65 1.15 7.08
N THR A 131 -14.50 2.10 6.75
CA THR A 131 -14.17 3.54 6.85
C THR A 131 -13.72 3.94 8.25
N ALA A 132 -14.30 3.36 9.30
CA ALA A 132 -13.89 3.63 10.69
C ALA A 132 -12.44 3.21 10.99
N ASP A 133 -11.92 2.19 10.32
CA ASP A 133 -10.55 1.72 10.52
C ASP A 133 -9.49 2.61 9.85
N ILE A 134 -9.93 3.55 9.00
CA ILE A 134 -9.07 4.60 8.46
C ILE A 134 -8.69 5.58 9.57
N ASP A 135 -9.66 6.12 10.31
CA ASP A 135 -9.46 7.29 11.17
C ASP A 135 -10.03 7.21 12.60
N GLN A 136 -10.82 6.19 12.94
CA GLN A 136 -11.48 6.07 14.25
C GLN A 136 -10.96 4.90 15.09
N SER A 137 -10.79 3.71 14.50
CA SER A 137 -10.47 2.46 15.22
C SER A 137 -9.19 1.79 14.76
N SER A 138 -8.48 1.17 15.70
CA SER A 138 -7.49 0.16 15.35
C SER A 138 -8.19 -1.09 14.82
N PHE A 139 -7.52 -1.80 13.91
CA PHE A 139 -8.10 -2.98 13.27
C PHE A 139 -7.07 -4.09 13.15
N LYS A 140 -7.47 -5.32 13.47
CA LYS A 140 -6.60 -6.52 13.43
C LYS A 140 -5.23 -6.32 14.11
N GLY A 141 -5.24 -5.61 15.23
CA GLY A 141 -4.04 -5.33 16.04
C GLY A 141 -3.11 -4.26 15.47
N GLU A 142 -3.51 -3.55 14.41
CA GLU A 142 -2.77 -2.42 13.85
C GLU A 142 -3.39 -1.08 14.23
N PRO A 143 -2.60 0.00 14.33
CA PRO A 143 -3.12 1.35 14.49
C PRO A 143 -4.02 1.76 13.32
N ARG A 144 -4.83 2.80 13.53
CA ARG A 144 -5.61 3.47 12.49
C ARG A 144 -4.71 3.78 11.29
N GLN A 145 -5.21 3.59 10.08
CA GLN A 145 -4.37 3.73 8.90
C GLN A 145 -3.83 5.16 8.73
N VAL A 146 -4.58 6.18 9.16
CA VAL A 146 -4.09 7.58 9.19
C VAL A 146 -2.93 7.80 10.17
N ASP A 147 -2.88 7.06 11.28
CA ASP A 147 -1.75 7.15 12.22
C ASP A 147 -0.49 6.54 11.59
N GLN A 148 -0.64 5.43 10.86
CA GLN A 148 0.45 4.84 10.10
C GLN A 148 0.94 5.80 9.00
N LEU A 149 0.03 6.39 8.23
CA LEU A 149 0.35 7.44 7.24
C LEU A 149 1.13 8.60 7.88
N MET A 150 0.68 9.09 9.03
CA MET A 150 1.34 10.18 9.74
C MET A 150 2.77 9.79 10.13
N GLN A 151 2.99 8.56 10.61
CA GLN A 151 4.34 8.05 10.91
C GLN A 151 5.25 8.05 9.68
N TYR A 152 4.76 7.62 8.52
CA TYR A 152 5.53 7.68 7.27
C TYR A 152 5.80 9.12 6.82
N ALA A 153 4.81 10.02 6.94
CA ALA A 153 4.94 11.43 6.56
C ALA A 153 5.95 12.20 7.44
N LEU A 154 6.26 11.71 8.64
CA LEU A 154 7.35 12.26 9.45
C LEU A 154 8.72 12.03 8.80
N ALA A 155 8.94 10.91 8.11
CA ALA A 155 10.21 10.54 7.51
C ALA A 155 10.29 10.73 5.99
N LYS A 156 9.14 10.79 5.30
CA LYS A 156 9.05 10.80 3.84
C LYS A 156 8.22 11.96 3.31
N ASP A 157 8.49 12.33 2.06
CA ASP A 157 7.75 13.33 1.31
C ASP A 157 6.66 12.63 0.48
N ILE A 158 5.47 12.46 1.07
CA ILE A 158 4.39 11.70 0.44
C ILE A 158 3.88 12.45 -0.79
N LYS A 159 4.00 11.82 -1.97
CA LYS A 159 3.60 12.39 -3.28
C LYS A 159 2.26 11.90 -3.78
N LEU A 160 1.85 10.72 -3.33
CA LEU A 160 0.58 10.11 -3.69
C LEU A 160 0.05 9.37 -2.48
N ILE A 161 -1.23 9.59 -2.20
CA ILE A 161 -2.03 8.79 -1.29
C ILE A 161 -3.13 8.16 -2.14
N ALA A 162 -3.14 6.84 -2.23
CA ALA A 162 -4.19 6.09 -2.91
C ALA A 162 -5.14 5.52 -1.85
N VAL A 163 -6.45 5.74 -2.01
CA VAL A 163 -7.46 5.26 -1.06
C VAL A 163 -8.55 4.50 -1.81
N SER A 164 -8.90 3.31 -1.31
CA SER A 164 -10.12 2.59 -1.67
C SER A 164 -10.69 1.93 -0.43
N ILE A 165 -11.88 2.33 -0.03
CA ILE A 165 -12.54 1.89 1.19
C ILE A 165 -14.05 1.93 0.95
N GLY A 166 -14.83 1.19 1.74
CA GLY A 166 -16.28 1.23 1.70
C GLY A 166 -16.92 -0.11 1.33
N GLY A 167 -16.18 -1.03 0.70
CA GLY A 167 -16.72 -2.32 0.28
C GLY A 167 -17.21 -3.15 1.47
N ASN A 168 -16.50 -3.09 2.60
CA ASN A 168 -16.91 -3.76 3.83
C ASN A 168 -18.02 -3.03 4.58
N ASP A 169 -18.07 -1.69 4.50
CA ASP A 169 -19.13 -0.87 5.10
C ASP A 169 -20.50 -1.24 4.53
N ILE A 170 -20.57 -1.45 3.21
CA ILE A 170 -21.80 -1.88 2.51
C ILE A 170 -21.95 -3.41 2.42
N LYS A 171 -21.06 -4.18 3.06
CA LYS A 171 -21.05 -5.66 3.01
C LYS A 171 -21.10 -6.21 1.58
N PHE A 172 -20.34 -5.63 0.66
CA PHE A 172 -20.36 -5.95 -0.76
C PHE A 172 -20.21 -7.46 -1.04
N ARG A 173 -19.37 -8.16 -0.28
CA ARG A 173 -19.20 -9.62 -0.40
C ARG A 173 -20.51 -10.38 -0.19
N ASP A 174 -21.28 -10.01 0.81
CA ASP A 174 -22.50 -10.71 1.17
C ASP A 174 -23.56 -10.47 0.08
N MET A 175 -23.72 -9.21 -0.36
CA MET A 175 -24.59 -8.83 -1.47
C MET A 175 -24.22 -9.56 -2.78
N ALA A 176 -22.94 -9.60 -3.15
CA ALA A 176 -22.47 -10.31 -4.33
C ALA A 176 -22.68 -11.82 -4.20
N GLY A 177 -22.45 -12.37 -3.00
CA GLY A 177 -22.66 -13.79 -2.68
C GLY A 177 -24.12 -14.21 -2.84
N GLU A 178 -25.05 -13.40 -2.35
CA GLU A 178 -26.49 -13.63 -2.54
C GLU A 178 -26.87 -13.57 -4.03
N CYS A 179 -26.38 -12.57 -4.76
CA CYS A 179 -26.60 -12.47 -6.20
C CYS A 179 -26.14 -13.71 -6.97
N VAL A 180 -24.92 -14.20 -6.69
CA VAL A 180 -24.37 -15.40 -7.33
C VAL A 180 -25.17 -16.64 -6.95
N LYS A 181 -25.54 -16.78 -5.68
CA LYS A 181 -26.36 -17.90 -5.21
C LYS A 181 -27.71 -17.93 -5.92
N ASP A 182 -28.38 -16.79 -6.03
CA ASP A 182 -29.68 -16.67 -6.70
C ASP A 182 -29.58 -16.96 -8.19
N PHE A 183 -28.53 -16.46 -8.86
CA PHE A 183 -28.26 -16.77 -10.25
C PHE A 183 -28.12 -18.28 -10.49
N ILE A 184 -27.37 -18.99 -9.65
CA ILE A 184 -27.11 -20.43 -9.80
C ILE A 184 -28.33 -21.28 -9.42
N THR A 185 -29.15 -20.86 -8.46
CA THR A 185 -30.24 -21.69 -7.90
C THR A 185 -31.61 -21.40 -8.50
N HIS A 186 -31.88 -20.18 -8.96
CA HIS A 186 -33.22 -19.75 -9.38
C HIS A 186 -33.30 -19.18 -10.79
N GLY A 187 -32.19 -19.10 -11.53
CA GLY A 187 -32.18 -18.78 -12.97
C GLY A 187 -32.64 -17.37 -13.38
N ALA A 188 -33.01 -16.49 -12.43
CA ALA A 188 -33.40 -15.11 -12.68
C ALA A 188 -32.50 -14.12 -11.93
N HIS A 189 -32.27 -12.97 -12.58
CA HIS A 189 -31.25 -11.95 -12.33
C HIS A 189 -31.19 -11.37 -10.90
N CYS A 190 -30.02 -10.81 -10.55
CA CYS A 190 -29.79 -9.98 -9.36
C CYS A 190 -30.94 -8.99 -9.19
N ASN A 191 -31.78 -9.21 -8.19
CA ASN A 191 -33.07 -8.55 -8.06
C ASN A 191 -32.86 -7.07 -7.66
N PRO A 192 -33.51 -6.09 -8.33
CA PRO A 192 -33.47 -4.67 -7.94
C PRO A 192 -33.86 -4.40 -6.48
N THR A 193 -34.45 -5.36 -5.76
CA THR A 193 -34.74 -5.25 -4.33
C THR A 193 -33.49 -5.03 -3.46
N LEU A 194 -32.31 -5.51 -3.87
CA LEU A 194 -31.05 -5.28 -3.14
C LEU A 194 -30.57 -3.82 -3.22
N ALA A 195 -31.02 -3.06 -4.22
CA ALA A 195 -30.72 -1.62 -4.30
C ALA A 195 -31.37 -0.82 -3.16
N VAL A 196 -32.41 -1.36 -2.51
CA VAL A 196 -33.09 -0.70 -1.37
C VAL A 196 -32.19 -0.68 -0.14
N GLU A 197 -31.29 -1.66 0.05
CA GLU A 197 -30.30 -1.65 1.14
C GLU A 197 -29.19 -0.61 0.92
N LEU A 198 -28.90 -0.25 -0.34
CA LEU A 198 -27.98 0.85 -0.66
C LEU A 198 -28.60 2.24 -0.43
N ASN A 199 -29.92 2.32 -0.29
CA ASN A 199 -30.68 3.56 -0.06
C ASN A 199 -31.03 3.80 1.42
N GLN A 200 -30.28 3.22 2.36
CA GLN A 200 -30.53 3.43 3.80
C GLN A 200 -30.24 4.90 4.19
N PRO A 201 -31.13 5.55 4.98
CA PRO A 201 -30.96 6.94 5.40
C PRO A 201 -29.73 7.09 6.31
N GLY A 202 -28.70 7.77 5.81
CA GLY A 202 -27.41 7.95 6.49
C GLY A 202 -26.23 8.15 5.52
N TRP A 203 -26.41 7.78 4.25
CA TRP A 203 -25.42 8.05 3.19
C TRP A 203 -25.68 9.42 2.55
N PRO A 204 -24.66 10.30 2.38
CA PRO A 204 -24.81 11.48 1.56
C PRO A 204 -25.06 11.05 0.11
N GLU A 205 -25.98 11.74 -0.57
CA GLU A 205 -26.31 11.47 -1.97
C GLU A 205 -25.04 11.36 -2.85
N PRO A 206 -25.05 10.47 -3.87
CA PRO A 206 -23.90 10.23 -4.74
C PRO A 206 -23.29 11.51 -5.33
N ASP A 207 -24.11 12.54 -5.52
CA ASP A 207 -23.74 13.84 -6.10
C ASP A 207 -22.74 14.64 -5.23
N ARG A 208 -22.46 14.26 -3.98
CA ARG A 208 -21.45 14.96 -3.15
C ARG A 208 -20.06 14.33 -3.13
N LEU A 209 -19.89 13.12 -3.66
CA LEU A 209 -18.59 12.42 -3.61
C LEU A 209 -17.72 12.64 -4.86
N ILE A 210 -18.29 13.13 -5.96
CA ILE A 210 -17.59 13.24 -7.25
C ILE A 210 -17.10 14.66 -7.58
N HIS A 211 -17.52 15.71 -6.85
CA HIS A 211 -17.07 17.08 -7.10
C HIS A 211 -15.70 17.45 -6.50
N GLY A 212 -14.90 16.47 -6.07
CA GLY A 212 -13.63 16.66 -5.39
C GLY A 212 -12.38 16.09 -6.09
N LEU A 213 -12.48 15.67 -7.35
CA LEU A 213 -11.34 15.27 -8.18
C LEU A 213 -11.34 16.04 -9.50
#